data_AF-A0A534XDX0-F1
#
_entry.id   AF-A0A534XDX0-F1
#
_cell.length_a   1.000
_cell.length_b   1.000
_cell.length_c   1.000
_cell.angle_alpha   90.00
_cell.angle_beta   90.00
_cell.angle_gamma   90.00
#
_symmetry.space_group_name_H-M   'P 1'
#
loop_
_entity.id
_entity.type
_entity.pdbx_description
1 polymer ?
#
loop_
_entity_poly.entity_id
_entity_poly.type
_entity_poly.pdbx_seq_one_letter_code
_entity_poly.pdbx_strand_id
1 'polypeptide(L)'
;MWLRIAVLLAMLAAPPARAAFHIALIDEVMSGARDPTPAQDPTLQFVEIRMLAGFQNSVTSTRLTAFNCDGSSFNVLLQVPANVPNSGADVRWLMASPNDATFFVATGIHADFYWDNSVTGSIDPTCGMVCWGAPGFVAPNPNTWDPADPDQYTDCLAYGGYSGPRKTMPSYAGGPTAGRPTSLTPGNGIDSLTRTSNTNDNRDDFALACPTPTDNGGMTADFGACAPPTTTSTTHTTTTTLRTTTTTAPPGTDLPIPGKKLILKDDPADPAKRKLVVFSHDRSIDLGAGNGSPDDPTLGGGSFRVHTTAGCSTGGTQACDDTYNLPAGNWKLIGEEGQNKGYLYKDPALANGPIRNAAVKAGKAHVVVVSGKGAGLGDTIGADPRPVDIVLKLGAKRYCMQFGGTEKLKVGKKAALQNAPAPGACPP
;
A
#
# COMPACT_ATOMS: atom_id res chain seq x y z
N MET A 1 19.80 59.55 -26.87
CA MET A 1 20.81 58.47 -26.74
C MET A 1 20.92 58.14 -25.25
N TRP A 2 19.92 57.52 -24.60
CA TRP A 2 19.57 56.09 -24.58
C TRP A 2 20.75 55.18 -24.25
N LEU A 3 20.80 54.73 -22.99
CA LEU A 3 21.04 53.32 -22.68
C LEU A 3 20.32 52.98 -21.37
N ARG A 4 19.15 52.34 -21.48
CA ARG A 4 18.47 51.67 -20.36
C ARG A 4 18.92 50.21 -20.41
N ILE A 5 19.63 49.75 -19.38
CA ILE A 5 19.97 48.33 -19.22
C ILE A 5 18.73 47.64 -18.67
N ALA A 6 18.09 46.82 -19.50
CA ALA A 6 17.05 45.89 -19.09
C ALA A 6 17.72 44.59 -18.62
N VAL A 7 17.58 44.26 -17.33
CA VAL A 7 17.93 42.95 -16.80
C VAL A 7 16.81 41.99 -17.17
N LEU A 8 17.06 41.14 -18.16
CA LEU A 8 16.19 40.02 -18.51
C LEU A 8 16.42 38.90 -17.48
N LEU A 9 15.49 38.79 -16.54
CA LEU A 9 15.40 37.66 -15.63
C LEU A 9 14.82 36.48 -16.44
N ALA A 10 15.69 35.62 -16.95
CA ALA A 10 15.27 34.36 -17.57
C ALA A 10 14.74 33.44 -16.46
N MET A 11 13.40 33.42 -16.29
CA MET A 11 12.73 32.35 -15.56
C MET A 11 12.92 31.06 -16.36
N LEU A 12 13.98 30.31 -16.05
CA LEU A 12 14.06 28.89 -16.36
C LEU A 12 12.88 28.23 -15.61
N ALA A 13 11.78 28.01 -16.33
CA ALA A 13 10.74 27.11 -15.87
C ALA A 13 11.43 25.76 -15.68
N ALA A 14 11.62 25.34 -14.42
CA ALA A 14 12.02 23.98 -14.14
C ALA A 14 11.00 23.06 -14.83
N PRO A 15 11.45 22.11 -15.66
CA PRO A 15 10.52 21.13 -16.21
C PRO A 15 9.77 20.47 -15.06
N PRO A 16 8.48 20.13 -15.21
CA PRO A 16 7.74 19.46 -14.16
C PRO A 16 8.52 18.21 -13.74
N ALA A 17 8.82 18.09 -12.45
CA ALA A 17 9.44 16.89 -11.90
C ALA A 17 8.48 15.72 -12.13
N ARG A 18 8.73 14.95 -13.21
CA ARG A 18 7.98 13.74 -13.48
C ARG A 18 8.51 12.65 -12.55
N ALA A 19 7.62 12.03 -11.78
CA ALA A 19 7.91 10.75 -11.16
C ALA A 19 8.36 9.75 -12.24
N ALA A 20 9.26 8.84 -11.89
CA ALA A 20 9.63 7.70 -12.71
C ALA A 20 8.66 6.53 -12.46
N PHE A 21 8.98 5.36 -12.98
CA PHE A 21 8.30 4.08 -12.69
C PHE A 21 9.29 2.90 -12.69
N HIS A 22 10.58 3.18 -12.88
CA HIS A 22 11.61 2.17 -13.17
C HIS A 22 12.13 1.48 -11.91
N ILE A 23 12.07 2.16 -10.76
CA ILE A 23 12.53 1.63 -9.48
C ILE A 23 11.35 0.91 -8.82
N ALA A 24 10.77 -0.02 -9.56
CA ALA A 24 9.64 -0.86 -9.19
C ALA A 24 9.81 -2.24 -9.86
N LEU A 25 9.12 -3.25 -9.35
CA LEU A 25 9.19 -4.62 -9.84
C LEU A 25 7.84 -5.32 -9.71
N ILE A 26 7.66 -6.41 -10.43
CA ILE A 26 6.53 -7.33 -10.27
C ILE A 26 6.72 -8.05 -8.94
N ASP A 27 5.77 -7.91 -8.01
CA ASP A 27 5.85 -8.51 -6.67
C ASP A 27 5.04 -9.80 -6.56
N GLU A 28 3.90 -9.88 -7.25
CA GLU A 28 3.00 -11.02 -7.16
C GLU A 28 2.23 -11.21 -8.47
N VAL A 29 2.09 -12.46 -8.92
CA VAL A 29 1.30 -12.82 -10.11
C VAL A 29 0.44 -14.04 -9.81
N MET A 30 -0.83 -13.97 -10.21
CA MET A 30 -1.72 -15.12 -10.19
C MET A 30 -2.54 -15.20 -11.47
N SER A 31 -2.67 -16.40 -12.01
CA SER A 31 -3.57 -16.76 -13.10
C SER A 31 -4.50 -17.88 -12.65
N GLY A 32 -5.80 -17.58 -12.65
CA GLY A 32 -6.83 -18.52 -12.24
C GLY A 32 -6.94 -18.63 -10.72
N ALA A 33 -7.33 -17.55 -10.05
CA ALA A 33 -7.51 -17.53 -8.60
C ALA A 33 -8.79 -18.28 -8.16
N ARG A 34 -8.84 -18.69 -6.89
CA ARG A 34 -10.01 -19.36 -6.31
C ARG A 34 -11.13 -18.35 -6.05
N ASP A 35 -12.34 -18.64 -6.53
CA ASP A 35 -13.56 -18.01 -6.01
C ASP A 35 -13.94 -18.70 -4.67
N PRO A 36 -14.28 -17.94 -3.60
CA PRO A 36 -14.76 -18.51 -2.34
C PRO A 36 -15.88 -19.54 -2.49
N THR A 37 -16.72 -19.53 -3.54
CA THR A 37 -17.65 -20.64 -3.90
C THR A 37 -18.33 -20.48 -5.28
N PRO A 38 -18.23 -21.42 -6.26
CA PRO A 38 -17.38 -22.61 -6.41
C PRO A 38 -16.38 -22.55 -7.59
N ALA A 39 -15.33 -23.39 -7.48
CA ALA A 39 -14.26 -23.66 -8.46
C ALA A 39 -13.26 -22.51 -8.73
N GLN A 40 -12.06 -22.90 -9.15
CA GLN A 40 -11.03 -21.98 -9.66
C GLN A 40 -11.65 -21.17 -10.79
N ASP A 41 -11.66 -19.83 -10.69
CA ASP A 41 -12.11 -18.98 -11.78
C ASP A 41 -10.89 -18.71 -12.68
N PRO A 42 -10.79 -19.36 -13.86
CA PRO A 42 -9.64 -19.18 -14.74
C PRO A 42 -9.53 -17.76 -15.29
N THR A 43 -10.60 -16.95 -15.17
CA THR A 43 -10.62 -15.56 -15.61
C THR A 43 -10.13 -14.59 -14.54
N LEU A 44 -9.98 -15.03 -13.29
CA LEU A 44 -9.50 -14.18 -12.21
C LEU A 44 -7.98 -14.21 -12.18
N GLN A 45 -7.36 -13.10 -12.60
CA GLN A 45 -5.91 -12.96 -12.69
C GLN A 45 -5.50 -11.60 -12.14
N PHE A 46 -4.27 -11.51 -11.63
CA PHE A 46 -3.72 -10.23 -11.21
C PHE A 46 -2.21 -10.18 -11.33
N VAL A 47 -1.71 -8.95 -11.39
CA VAL A 47 -0.29 -8.62 -11.33
C VAL A 47 -0.12 -7.45 -10.38
N GLU A 48 0.59 -7.67 -9.29
CA GLU A 48 0.99 -6.63 -8.35
C GLU A 48 2.37 -6.09 -8.70
N ILE A 49 2.51 -4.77 -8.64
CA ILE A 49 3.78 -4.08 -8.79
C ILE A 49 4.14 -3.41 -7.46
N ARG A 50 5.36 -3.66 -6.97
CA ARG A 50 5.92 -2.98 -5.80
C ARG A 50 6.92 -1.91 -6.20
N MET A 51 6.72 -0.70 -5.69
CA MET A 51 7.67 0.41 -5.78
C MET A 51 8.80 0.21 -4.76
N LEU A 52 10.05 0.34 -5.19
CA LEU A 52 11.23 0.23 -4.32
C LEU A 52 11.72 1.58 -3.81
N ALA A 53 11.16 2.67 -4.34
CA ALA A 53 11.51 4.04 -3.97
C ALA A 53 10.30 4.97 -4.09
N GLY A 54 10.43 6.20 -3.59
CA GLY A 54 9.48 7.27 -3.87
C GLY A 54 9.54 7.71 -5.33
N PHE A 55 8.51 8.45 -5.75
CA PHE A 55 8.36 9.00 -7.10
C PHE A 55 8.31 7.93 -8.19
N GLN A 56 7.74 6.76 -7.91
CA GLN A 56 7.55 5.65 -8.87
C GLN A 56 6.11 5.51 -9.37
N ASN A 57 5.27 6.52 -9.10
CA ASN A 57 3.84 6.48 -9.39
C ASN A 57 3.46 7.00 -10.80
N SER A 58 4.44 7.38 -11.63
CA SER A 58 4.18 7.83 -13.01
C SER A 58 4.08 6.66 -13.99
N VAL A 59 3.05 5.84 -13.85
CA VAL A 59 2.87 4.58 -14.58
C VAL A 59 2.02 4.71 -15.85
N THR A 60 1.44 5.88 -16.14
CA THR A 60 0.63 6.10 -17.36
C THR A 60 1.41 5.70 -18.61
N SER A 61 0.74 5.04 -19.57
CA SER A 61 1.31 4.55 -20.84
C SER A 61 2.34 3.43 -20.71
N THR A 62 2.62 2.94 -19.51
CA THR A 62 3.30 1.63 -19.36
C THR A 62 2.37 0.50 -19.83
N ARG A 63 2.94 -0.66 -20.14
CA ARG A 63 2.18 -1.84 -20.57
C ARG A 63 2.33 -2.98 -19.58
N LEU A 64 1.26 -3.78 -19.48
CA LEU A 64 1.31 -5.16 -19.03
C LEU A 64 1.24 -6.06 -20.26
N THR A 65 2.15 -7.02 -20.39
CA THR A 65 2.24 -7.89 -21.57
C THR A 65 2.52 -9.32 -21.14
N ALA A 66 1.77 -10.27 -21.70
CA ALA A 66 1.95 -11.69 -21.48
C ALA A 66 2.47 -12.37 -22.74
N PHE A 67 3.52 -13.17 -22.59
CA PHE A 67 4.15 -13.99 -23.61
C PHE A 67 3.75 -15.44 -23.42
N ASN A 68 3.58 -16.16 -24.52
CA ASN A 68 3.43 -17.62 -24.49
C ASN A 68 4.74 -18.31 -24.06
N CYS A 69 4.69 -19.63 -23.86
CA CYS A 69 5.79 -20.39 -23.23
C CYS A 69 7.15 -20.32 -23.94
N ASP A 70 7.18 -20.08 -25.25
CA ASP A 70 8.42 -19.95 -26.03
C ASP A 70 8.69 -18.51 -26.48
N GLY A 71 7.84 -17.54 -26.09
CA GLY A 71 7.96 -16.15 -26.47
C GLY A 71 7.69 -15.87 -27.95
N SER A 72 7.18 -16.83 -28.72
CA SER A 72 6.85 -16.63 -30.14
C SER A 72 5.61 -15.76 -30.38
N SER A 73 4.74 -15.62 -29.38
CA SER A 73 3.58 -14.73 -29.42
C SER A 73 3.38 -14.03 -28.08
N PHE A 74 2.77 -12.85 -28.13
CA PHE A 74 2.47 -12.06 -26.94
C PHE A 74 1.12 -11.34 -27.09
N ASN A 75 0.56 -10.93 -25.97
CA ASN A 75 -0.61 -10.09 -25.86
C ASN A 75 -0.31 -8.89 -24.95
N VAL A 76 -0.57 -7.67 -25.43
CA VAL A 76 -0.58 -6.48 -24.57
C VAL A 76 -1.91 -6.47 -23.83
N LEU A 77 -1.88 -6.92 -22.58
CA LEU A 77 -3.07 -7.09 -21.74
C LEU A 77 -3.69 -5.75 -21.36
N LEU A 78 -2.83 -4.81 -20.96
CA LEU A 78 -3.23 -3.48 -20.48
C LEU A 78 -2.21 -2.45 -20.93
N GLN A 79 -2.70 -1.31 -21.43
CA GLN A 79 -1.96 -0.06 -21.41
C GLN A 79 -2.48 0.76 -20.22
N VAL A 80 -1.60 1.09 -19.29
CA VAL A 80 -1.98 1.73 -18.04
C VAL A 80 -2.54 3.14 -18.34
N PRO A 81 -3.81 3.43 -17.99
CA PRO A 81 -4.51 4.61 -18.49
C PRO A 81 -4.17 5.90 -17.72
N ALA A 82 -3.69 5.78 -16.48
CA ALA A 82 -3.39 6.91 -15.62
C ALA A 82 -2.28 6.58 -14.62
N ASN A 83 -1.78 7.61 -13.94
CA ASN A 83 -0.83 7.45 -12.85
C ASN A 83 -1.58 6.97 -11.61
N VAL A 84 -0.88 6.22 -10.76
CA VAL A 84 -1.41 5.87 -9.44
C VAL A 84 -1.16 7.01 -8.44
N PRO A 85 -2.04 7.24 -7.47
CA PRO A 85 -1.97 8.42 -6.60
C PRO A 85 -0.81 8.40 -5.60
N ASN A 86 -0.48 7.24 -5.05
CA ASN A 86 0.47 7.05 -3.96
C ASN A 86 1.82 6.56 -4.46
N SER A 87 2.89 7.04 -3.81
CA SER A 87 4.26 6.62 -4.09
C SER A 87 5.08 6.52 -2.82
N GLY A 88 6.00 5.58 -2.79
CA GLY A 88 6.89 5.34 -1.66
C GLY A 88 7.62 4.02 -1.81
N ALA A 89 8.65 3.82 -1.00
CA ALA A 89 9.22 2.49 -0.87
C ALA A 89 8.16 1.54 -0.29
N ASP A 90 8.07 0.35 -0.86
CA ASP A 90 7.12 -0.72 -0.51
C ASP A 90 5.64 -0.37 -0.75
N VAL A 91 5.37 0.71 -1.50
CA VAL A 91 4.02 1.01 -2.00
C VAL A 91 3.72 0.10 -3.19
N ARG A 92 2.57 -0.55 -3.16
CA ARG A 92 2.09 -1.46 -4.21
C ARG A 92 1.06 -0.78 -5.08
N TRP A 93 0.74 -1.40 -6.20
CA TRP A 93 -0.45 -1.12 -6.99
C TRP A 93 -0.77 -2.35 -7.84
N LEU A 94 -2.03 -2.48 -8.22
CA LEU A 94 -2.63 -3.73 -8.66
C LEU A 94 -3.30 -3.58 -10.01
N MET A 95 -3.00 -4.50 -10.92
CA MET A 95 -3.74 -4.72 -12.15
C MET A 95 -4.49 -6.04 -12.03
N ALA A 96 -5.76 -6.09 -12.43
CA ALA A 96 -6.56 -7.32 -12.35
C ALA A 96 -7.44 -7.59 -13.58
N SER A 97 -7.88 -8.84 -13.70
CA SER A 97 -8.87 -9.28 -14.68
C SER A 97 -10.01 -10.05 -14.01
N PRO A 98 -11.18 -10.17 -14.67
CA PRO A 98 -11.53 -9.59 -15.97
C PRO A 98 -12.08 -8.16 -15.89
N ASN A 99 -12.59 -7.75 -14.73
CA ASN A 99 -13.16 -6.43 -14.50
C ASN A 99 -13.34 -6.19 -13.00
N ASP A 100 -13.70 -4.95 -12.65
CA ASP A 100 -13.91 -4.49 -11.28
C ASP A 100 -14.94 -5.32 -10.51
N ALA A 101 -16.11 -5.57 -11.10
CA ALA A 101 -17.19 -6.27 -10.41
C ALA A 101 -16.80 -7.72 -10.07
N THR A 102 -16.22 -8.46 -11.02
CA THR A 102 -15.79 -9.84 -10.81
C THR A 102 -14.64 -9.91 -9.79
N PHE A 103 -13.63 -9.05 -9.93
CA PHE A 103 -12.49 -9.06 -9.03
C PHE A 103 -12.88 -8.66 -7.60
N PHE A 104 -13.72 -7.63 -7.44
CA PHE A 104 -14.22 -7.19 -6.14
C PHE A 104 -15.03 -8.27 -5.42
N VAL A 105 -15.89 -9.00 -6.14
CA VAL A 105 -16.67 -10.12 -5.57
C VAL A 105 -15.76 -11.21 -5.01
N ALA A 106 -14.66 -11.51 -5.70
CA ALA A 106 -13.75 -12.57 -5.27
C ALA A 106 -12.79 -12.15 -4.15
N THR A 107 -12.40 -10.88 -4.10
CA THR A 107 -11.26 -10.42 -3.28
C THR A 107 -11.63 -9.41 -2.19
N GLY A 108 -12.80 -8.78 -2.28
CA GLY A 108 -13.24 -7.71 -1.38
C GLY A 108 -12.54 -6.36 -1.60
N ILE A 109 -11.66 -6.23 -2.61
CA ILE A 109 -10.96 -4.98 -2.92
C ILE A 109 -11.10 -4.61 -4.41
N HIS A 110 -10.81 -3.36 -4.73
CA HIS A 110 -10.69 -2.88 -6.10
C HIS A 110 -9.21 -2.85 -6.51
N ALA A 111 -8.87 -3.38 -7.68
CA ALA A 111 -7.57 -3.13 -8.29
C ALA A 111 -7.51 -1.71 -8.87
N ASP A 112 -6.29 -1.18 -9.04
CA ASP A 112 -6.08 0.15 -9.60
C ASP A 112 -6.47 0.22 -11.09
N PHE A 113 -6.21 -0.86 -11.83
CA PHE A 113 -6.55 -0.97 -13.24
C PHE A 113 -7.01 -2.37 -13.61
N TYR A 114 -7.78 -2.45 -14.70
CA TYR A 114 -8.36 -3.71 -15.15
C TYR A 114 -8.08 -3.99 -16.62
N TRP A 115 -7.93 -5.27 -16.96
CA TRP A 115 -8.02 -5.74 -18.34
C TRP A 115 -9.03 -6.87 -18.47
N ASP A 116 -9.64 -6.96 -19.66
CA ASP A 116 -10.56 -8.02 -20.00
C ASP A 116 -9.80 -9.14 -20.72
N ASN A 117 -9.61 -10.26 -20.03
CA ASN A 117 -8.82 -11.36 -20.55
C ASN A 117 -9.47 -12.15 -21.69
N SER A 118 -10.76 -11.90 -21.96
CA SER A 118 -11.45 -12.41 -23.14
C SER A 118 -11.22 -11.54 -24.38
N VAL A 119 -10.76 -10.29 -24.19
CA VAL A 119 -10.59 -9.30 -25.27
C VAL A 119 -9.12 -9.04 -25.57
N THR A 120 -8.32 -8.73 -24.55
CA THR A 120 -6.91 -8.34 -24.73
C THR A 120 -5.93 -9.50 -24.49
N GLY A 121 -6.43 -10.67 -24.11
CA GLY A 121 -5.65 -11.87 -23.86
C GLY A 121 -5.46 -12.19 -22.38
N SER A 122 -4.85 -13.32 -22.09
CA SER A 122 -4.81 -13.90 -20.75
C SER A 122 -3.38 -14.26 -20.35
N ILE A 123 -3.10 -14.30 -19.05
CA ILE A 123 -1.87 -14.87 -18.50
C ILE A 123 -2.02 -16.40 -18.53
N ASP A 124 -1.18 -17.10 -19.28
CA ASP A 124 -1.23 -18.56 -19.36
C ASP A 124 -0.93 -19.18 -17.98
N PRO A 125 -1.80 -20.06 -17.45
CA PRO A 125 -1.65 -20.62 -16.10
C PRO A 125 -0.57 -21.71 -16.01
N THR A 126 0.05 -22.10 -17.12
CA THR A 126 1.00 -23.22 -17.18
C THR A 126 2.43 -22.76 -17.42
N CYS A 127 2.67 -21.86 -18.37
CA CYS A 127 3.99 -21.35 -18.69
C CYS A 127 3.94 -20.04 -19.48
N GLY A 128 4.98 -19.24 -19.36
CA GLY A 128 5.01 -17.94 -20.02
C GLY A 128 5.90 -16.93 -19.34
N MET A 129 5.82 -15.70 -19.81
CA MET A 129 6.46 -14.56 -19.16
C MET A 129 5.48 -13.41 -19.10
N VAL A 130 5.41 -12.73 -17.95
CA VAL A 130 4.67 -11.48 -17.80
C VAL A 130 5.68 -10.36 -17.64
N CYS A 131 5.55 -9.33 -18.45
CA CYS A 131 6.38 -8.13 -18.38
C CYS A 131 5.52 -6.90 -18.08
N TRP A 132 6.05 -6.01 -17.25
CA TRP A 132 5.45 -4.72 -16.95
C TRP A 132 6.44 -3.56 -17.11
N GLY A 133 5.96 -2.45 -17.64
CA GLY A 133 6.68 -1.18 -17.71
C GLY A 133 6.71 -0.58 -19.11
N ALA A 134 7.73 0.24 -19.35
CA ALA A 134 8.02 0.89 -20.63
C ALA A 134 9.51 1.27 -20.67
N PRO A 135 10.08 1.54 -21.86
CA PRO A 135 11.46 1.97 -21.95
C PRO A 135 11.59 3.45 -21.60
N GLY A 136 12.75 3.86 -21.11
CA GLY A 136 13.11 5.27 -20.90
C GLY A 136 12.41 5.94 -19.72
N PHE A 137 13.04 6.99 -19.15
CA PHE A 137 12.66 7.58 -17.86
C PHE A 137 11.19 8.02 -17.72
N VAL A 138 10.55 8.39 -18.83
CA VAL A 138 9.11 8.62 -18.93
C VAL A 138 8.59 7.73 -20.04
N ALA A 139 7.47 7.05 -19.80
CA ALA A 139 6.89 6.13 -20.77
C ALA A 139 6.67 6.87 -22.09
N PRO A 140 7.32 6.44 -23.19
CA PRO A 140 7.12 7.03 -24.51
C PRO A 140 5.74 6.63 -25.03
N ASN A 141 5.37 7.21 -26.17
CA ASN A 141 4.17 6.77 -26.88
C ASN A 141 4.23 5.24 -27.10
N PRO A 142 3.23 4.47 -26.64
CA PRO A 142 3.24 3.01 -26.75
C PRO A 142 3.45 2.49 -28.17
N ASN A 143 3.05 3.25 -29.19
CA ASN A 143 3.19 2.84 -30.59
C ASN A 143 4.61 3.03 -31.15
N THR A 144 5.56 3.55 -30.36
CA THR A 144 6.93 3.82 -30.84
C THR A 144 7.97 2.81 -30.35
N TRP A 145 7.55 1.77 -29.65
CA TRP A 145 8.43 0.77 -29.06
C TRP A 145 7.81 -0.62 -29.14
N ASP A 146 8.65 -1.65 -29.20
CA ASP A 146 8.27 -3.01 -29.53
C ASP A 146 7.82 -3.78 -28.28
N PRO A 147 6.53 -4.13 -28.16
CA PRO A 147 6.05 -4.94 -27.04
C PRO A 147 6.56 -6.39 -27.06
N ALA A 148 7.18 -6.85 -28.16
CA ALA A 148 7.79 -8.17 -28.23
C ALA A 148 9.17 -8.25 -27.56
N ASP A 149 9.80 -7.10 -27.28
CA ASP A 149 11.16 -7.02 -26.73
C ASP A 149 11.14 -6.89 -25.20
N PRO A 150 11.52 -7.94 -24.44
CA PRO A 150 11.49 -7.92 -22.98
C PRO A 150 12.43 -6.87 -22.35
N ASP A 151 13.47 -6.43 -23.06
CA ASP A 151 14.39 -5.42 -22.55
C ASP A 151 13.78 -4.01 -22.53
N GLN A 152 12.63 -3.81 -23.18
CA GLN A 152 11.89 -2.54 -23.17
C GLN A 152 10.95 -2.40 -21.97
N TYR A 153 10.86 -3.40 -21.10
CA TYR A 153 10.02 -3.35 -19.91
C TYR A 153 10.83 -2.99 -18.66
N THR A 154 10.14 -2.60 -17.59
CA THR A 154 10.78 -2.36 -16.28
C THR A 154 11.18 -3.67 -15.63
N ASP A 155 10.27 -4.64 -15.59
CA ASP A 155 10.49 -5.96 -15.01
C ASP A 155 9.74 -7.04 -15.81
N CYS A 156 10.27 -8.26 -15.78
CA CYS A 156 9.71 -9.44 -16.44
C CYS A 156 9.85 -10.68 -15.55
N LEU A 157 8.72 -11.34 -15.28
CA LEU A 157 8.62 -12.60 -14.56
C LEU A 157 8.41 -13.76 -15.53
N ALA A 158 9.43 -14.60 -15.70
CA ALA A 158 9.40 -15.81 -16.51
C ALA A 158 9.15 -17.05 -15.62
N TYR A 159 8.15 -17.86 -15.98
CA TYR A 159 7.63 -18.94 -15.15
C TYR A 159 7.27 -20.19 -15.97
N GLY A 160 6.97 -21.30 -15.27
CA GLY A 160 6.49 -22.55 -15.86
C GLY A 160 7.45 -23.21 -16.87
N GLY A 161 8.74 -22.89 -16.83
CA GLY A 161 9.69 -23.37 -17.83
C GLY A 161 9.68 -22.59 -19.15
N TYR A 162 9.30 -21.32 -19.12
CA TYR A 162 9.46 -20.38 -20.24
C TYR A 162 10.82 -20.52 -20.93
N SER A 163 10.83 -20.56 -22.27
CA SER A 163 12.05 -20.81 -23.06
C SER A 163 12.40 -19.69 -24.04
N GLY A 164 11.57 -18.65 -24.10
CA GLY A 164 11.73 -17.53 -25.02
C GLY A 164 12.79 -16.50 -24.60
N PRO A 165 12.89 -15.39 -25.37
CA PRO A 165 13.72 -14.24 -25.03
C PRO A 165 13.34 -13.67 -23.66
N ARG A 166 14.33 -13.27 -22.86
CA ARG A 166 14.14 -12.80 -21.48
C ARG A 166 14.71 -11.40 -21.33
N LYS A 167 14.23 -10.67 -20.33
CA LYS A 167 14.87 -9.41 -19.92
C LYS A 167 16.28 -9.69 -19.40
N THR A 168 17.27 -9.14 -20.08
CA THR A 168 18.69 -9.23 -19.73
C THR A 168 19.29 -7.88 -19.36
N MET A 169 18.67 -6.77 -19.77
CA MET A 169 19.15 -5.42 -19.56
C MET A 169 18.29 -4.69 -18.53
N PRO A 170 18.81 -4.37 -17.33
CA PRO A 170 18.02 -3.65 -16.33
C PRO A 170 17.87 -2.18 -16.71
N SER A 171 16.73 -1.58 -16.37
CA SER A 171 16.41 -0.18 -16.70
C SER A 171 17.26 0.85 -15.91
N TYR A 172 17.98 0.39 -14.89
CA TYR A 172 18.96 1.14 -14.12
C TYR A 172 20.00 0.17 -13.51
N ALA A 173 21.13 0.70 -13.03
CA ALA A 173 22.18 -0.13 -12.43
C ALA A 173 21.65 -0.85 -11.16
N GLY A 174 21.69 -2.18 -11.18
CA GLY A 174 21.13 -3.01 -10.10
C GLY A 174 19.62 -3.23 -10.17
N GLY A 175 18.96 -2.77 -11.23
CA GLY A 175 17.53 -3.03 -11.47
C GLY A 175 17.23 -4.49 -11.88
N PRO A 176 15.94 -4.84 -12.00
CA PRO A 176 15.53 -6.21 -12.22
C PRO A 176 15.89 -6.73 -13.61
N THR A 177 16.29 -8.00 -13.66
CA THR A 177 16.35 -8.83 -14.87
C THR A 177 15.66 -10.16 -14.61
N ALA A 178 15.25 -10.86 -15.67
CA ALA A 178 14.48 -12.09 -15.51
C ALA A 178 15.33 -13.31 -15.09
N GLY A 179 16.65 -13.29 -15.33
CA GLY A 179 17.55 -14.41 -15.02
C GLY A 179 17.01 -15.76 -15.52
N ARG A 180 17.13 -16.84 -14.73
CA ARG A 180 16.56 -18.15 -15.10
C ARG A 180 15.05 -18.15 -14.78
N PRO A 181 14.20 -18.68 -15.68
CA PRO A 181 12.78 -18.87 -15.38
C PRO A 181 12.58 -19.78 -14.17
N THR A 182 11.56 -19.49 -13.36
CA THR A 182 11.09 -20.44 -12.36
C THR A 182 10.35 -21.61 -13.02
N SER A 183 10.42 -22.79 -12.41
CA SER A 183 9.58 -23.93 -12.81
C SER A 183 8.18 -23.87 -12.23
N LEU A 184 7.90 -22.91 -11.35
CA LEU A 184 6.58 -22.70 -10.76
C LEU A 184 5.64 -22.05 -11.78
N THR A 185 4.35 -22.36 -11.70
CA THR A 185 3.28 -21.72 -12.46
C THR A 185 2.94 -20.34 -11.84
N PRO A 186 2.23 -19.44 -12.56
CA PRO A 186 1.81 -18.15 -12.02
C PRO A 186 0.60 -18.36 -11.08
N GLY A 187 0.84 -19.06 -9.98
CA GLY A 187 -0.15 -19.58 -9.06
C GLY A 187 -0.58 -21.02 -9.34
N ASN A 188 -1.21 -21.66 -8.35
CA ASN A 188 -1.69 -23.05 -8.42
C ASN A 188 -3.21 -23.18 -8.17
N GLY A 189 -3.93 -22.05 -8.26
CA GLY A 189 -5.34 -21.94 -7.90
C GLY A 189 -5.61 -21.75 -6.41
N ILE A 190 -4.59 -21.81 -5.55
CA ILE A 190 -4.67 -21.52 -4.11
C ILE A 190 -3.63 -20.46 -3.76
N ASP A 191 -2.38 -20.73 -4.09
CA ASP A 191 -1.22 -19.87 -3.91
C ASP A 191 -0.98 -19.07 -5.19
N SER A 192 -0.45 -17.86 -5.05
CA SER A 192 0.08 -17.02 -6.12
C SER A 192 1.60 -17.18 -6.22
N LEU A 193 2.17 -16.74 -7.35
CA LEU A 193 3.61 -16.68 -7.54
C LEU A 193 4.13 -15.35 -6.98
N THR A 194 4.78 -15.41 -5.82
CA THR A 194 5.17 -14.23 -5.04
C THR A 194 6.67 -14.07 -5.00
N ARG A 195 7.14 -12.83 -5.13
CA ARG A 195 8.54 -12.47 -5.03
C ARG A 195 9.00 -12.53 -3.57
N THR A 196 10.05 -13.29 -3.31
CA THR A 196 10.67 -13.50 -2.00
C THR A 196 12.07 -12.91 -1.90
N SER A 197 12.75 -12.70 -3.03
CA SER A 197 14.05 -12.04 -3.08
C SER A 197 14.28 -11.31 -4.41
N ASN A 198 15.37 -10.53 -4.47
CA ASN A 198 15.73 -9.67 -5.59
C ASN A 198 17.17 -9.97 -6.04
N THR A 199 17.43 -11.21 -6.43
CA THR A 199 18.74 -11.69 -6.89
C THR A 199 18.92 -11.57 -8.41
N ASN A 200 17.92 -11.04 -9.11
CA ASN A 200 17.85 -10.92 -10.57
C ASN A 200 17.77 -12.28 -11.27
N ASP A 201 17.14 -13.24 -10.59
CA ASP A 201 16.95 -14.61 -11.07
C ASP A 201 15.58 -15.12 -10.66
N ASN A 202 14.63 -15.15 -11.59
CA ASN A 202 13.23 -15.50 -11.29
C ASN A 202 13.08 -16.89 -10.65
N ARG A 203 13.99 -17.83 -10.93
CA ARG A 203 14.01 -19.15 -10.32
C ARG A 203 14.19 -19.09 -8.80
N ASP A 204 15.06 -18.21 -8.34
CA ASP A 204 15.45 -18.11 -6.94
C ASP A 204 14.68 -16.95 -6.23
N ASP A 205 14.10 -16.04 -7.01
CA ASP A 205 13.39 -14.86 -6.52
C ASP A 205 11.90 -15.11 -6.24
N PHE A 206 11.29 -16.19 -6.76
CA PHE A 206 9.86 -16.44 -6.62
C PHE A 206 9.52 -17.78 -5.98
N ALA A 207 8.49 -17.79 -5.15
CA ALA A 207 7.91 -18.97 -4.54
C ALA A 207 6.38 -18.92 -4.61
N LEU A 208 5.72 -20.07 -4.46
CA LEU A 208 4.27 -20.09 -4.25
C LEU A 208 3.97 -19.70 -2.80
N ALA A 209 3.09 -18.72 -2.62
CA ALA A 209 2.62 -18.27 -1.31
C ALA A 209 1.14 -17.89 -1.36
N CYS A 210 0.53 -17.77 -0.18
CA CYS A 210 -0.82 -17.24 -0.05
C CYS A 210 -0.95 -15.90 -0.78
N PRO A 211 -2.00 -15.71 -1.60
CA PRO A 211 -2.18 -14.47 -2.33
C PRO A 211 -2.38 -13.28 -1.40
N THR A 212 -1.63 -12.21 -1.62
CA THR A 212 -1.71 -10.95 -0.84
C THR A 212 -1.65 -9.69 -1.71
N PRO A 213 -2.30 -9.64 -2.88
CA PRO A 213 -2.19 -8.47 -3.73
C PRO A 213 -2.86 -7.26 -3.06
N THR A 214 -2.21 -6.11 -3.21
CA THR A 214 -2.49 -4.87 -2.52
C THR A 214 -2.60 -3.75 -3.55
N ASP A 215 -3.71 -3.01 -3.50
CA ASP A 215 -3.93 -1.85 -4.36
C ASP A 215 -3.04 -0.66 -3.96
N ASN A 216 -3.06 0.41 -4.75
CA ASN A 216 -2.29 1.62 -4.42
C ASN A 216 -2.82 2.37 -3.19
N GLY A 217 -4.05 2.09 -2.76
CA GLY A 217 -4.64 2.56 -1.51
C GLY A 217 -4.10 1.84 -0.27
N GLY A 218 -3.44 0.69 -0.44
CA GLY A 218 -2.93 -0.14 0.65
C GLY A 218 -3.92 -1.18 1.16
N MET A 219 -5.02 -1.43 0.44
CA MET A 219 -5.95 -2.51 0.73
C MET A 219 -5.44 -3.83 0.15
N THR A 220 -5.29 -4.84 0.99
CA THR A 220 -4.87 -6.20 0.59
C THR A 220 -6.09 -7.10 0.38
N ALA A 221 -6.12 -7.80 -0.74
CA ALA A 221 -7.16 -8.76 -1.09
C ALA A 221 -7.20 -9.96 -0.12
N ASP A 222 -8.40 -10.51 0.08
CA ASP A 222 -8.60 -11.78 0.78
C ASP A 222 -9.14 -12.83 -0.19
N PHE A 223 -8.35 -13.87 -0.46
CA PHE A 223 -8.74 -15.02 -1.29
C PHE A 223 -9.22 -16.22 -0.45
N GLY A 224 -9.45 -16.01 0.85
CA GLY A 224 -9.79 -17.06 1.80
C GLY A 224 -8.60 -17.91 2.23
N ALA A 225 -8.87 -19.01 2.97
CA ALA A 225 -7.82 -19.83 3.55
C ALA A 225 -7.03 -20.64 2.50
N CYS A 226 -5.74 -20.36 2.34
CA CYS A 226 -4.80 -21.09 1.47
C CYS A 226 -4.17 -22.33 2.15
N ALA A 227 -4.98 -23.13 2.86
CA ALA A 227 -4.47 -24.32 3.56
C ALA A 227 -4.22 -25.51 2.60
N PRO A 228 -3.05 -26.19 2.66
CA PRO A 228 -2.75 -27.38 1.87
C PRO A 228 -3.65 -28.58 2.26
N PRO A 229 -3.82 -29.59 1.38
CA PRO A 229 -4.72 -30.71 1.61
C PRO A 229 -4.32 -31.50 2.87
N THR A 230 -5.35 -31.82 3.65
CA THR A 230 -5.28 -32.47 4.95
C THR A 230 -4.57 -33.83 4.88
N THR A 231 -3.38 -33.95 5.48
CA THR A 231 -2.86 -35.28 5.85
C THR A 231 -3.74 -35.86 6.95
N THR A 232 -4.32 -37.02 6.66
CA THR A 232 -5.19 -37.79 7.54
C THR A 232 -4.49 -38.08 8.88
N SER A 233 -5.07 -37.58 9.97
CA SER A 233 -4.87 -38.12 11.31
C SER A 233 -6.23 -38.37 11.95
N THR A 234 -6.45 -39.62 12.34
CA THR A 234 -7.69 -40.21 12.81
C THR A 234 -8.11 -39.75 14.21
N THR A 235 -9.43 -39.67 14.41
CA THR A 235 -10.23 -39.72 15.66
C THR A 235 -10.08 -38.51 16.62
N HIS A 236 -11.13 -37.88 17.17
CA HIS A 236 -12.35 -38.37 17.80
C HIS A 236 -13.48 -37.30 17.79
N THR A 237 -14.75 -37.72 17.67
CA THR A 237 -15.94 -36.86 17.75
C THR A 237 -16.21 -36.39 19.18
N THR A 238 -16.19 -35.08 19.41
CA THR A 238 -16.95 -34.44 20.49
C THR A 238 -17.40 -33.05 20.07
N THR A 239 -18.71 -32.89 19.98
CA THR A 239 -19.45 -31.63 19.96
C THR A 239 -19.02 -30.78 21.16
N THR A 240 -18.80 -29.46 20.97
CA THR A 240 -19.28 -28.32 21.78
C THR A 240 -18.34 -27.09 21.64
N THR A 241 -18.97 -25.96 21.27
CA THR A 241 -18.58 -24.54 21.42
C THR A 241 -17.33 -23.97 20.72
N LEU A 242 -17.63 -22.99 19.87
CA LEU A 242 -16.72 -22.01 19.25
C LEU A 242 -15.67 -21.51 20.24
N ARG A 243 -14.39 -21.74 19.91
CA ARG A 243 -13.26 -21.02 20.49
C ARG A 243 -12.48 -20.34 19.37
N THR A 244 -12.45 -19.02 19.44
CA THR A 244 -11.68 -18.10 18.63
C THR A 244 -10.20 -18.46 18.71
N THR A 245 -9.59 -18.85 17.60
CA THR A 245 -8.13 -18.91 17.49
C THR A 245 -7.64 -17.57 16.97
N THR A 246 -7.11 -16.74 17.87
CA THR A 246 -6.32 -15.57 17.53
C THR A 246 -5.01 -16.04 16.91
N THR A 247 -4.92 -15.97 15.60
CA THR A 247 -3.65 -16.12 14.88
C THR A 247 -2.74 -14.97 15.30
N THR A 248 -1.63 -15.31 15.93
CA THR A 248 -0.67 -14.32 16.41
C THR A 248 0.11 -13.84 15.20
N ALA A 249 -0.11 -12.58 14.81
CA ALA A 249 0.82 -11.82 13.98
C ALA A 249 2.24 -11.97 14.56
N PRO A 250 3.31 -11.84 13.74
CA PRO A 250 4.67 -11.84 14.27
C PRO A 250 4.70 -10.87 15.46
N PRO A 251 5.23 -11.26 16.63
CA PRO A 251 5.23 -10.38 17.77
C PRO A 251 6.04 -9.13 17.41
N GLY A 252 5.38 -7.97 17.24
CA GLY A 252 6.08 -6.69 17.21
C GLY A 252 5.50 -5.56 16.37
N THR A 253 4.78 -5.81 15.26
CA THR A 253 4.42 -4.73 14.32
C THR A 253 3.09 -4.06 14.66
N ASP A 254 2.01 -4.82 14.78
CA ASP A 254 0.71 -4.27 15.15
C ASP A 254 0.55 -4.20 16.66
N LEU A 255 0.22 -3.01 17.15
CA LEU A 255 -0.03 -2.74 18.55
C LEU A 255 -1.39 -2.05 18.69
N PRO A 256 -2.47 -2.85 18.81
CA PRO A 256 -3.76 -2.35 19.24
C PRO A 256 -3.64 -1.77 20.65
N ILE A 257 -3.97 -0.48 20.79
CA ILE A 257 -3.91 0.23 22.07
C ILE A 257 -5.26 0.88 22.35
N PRO A 258 -5.65 1.03 23.64
CA PRO A 258 -6.89 1.72 23.97
C PRO A 258 -6.80 3.20 23.61
N GLY A 259 -7.85 3.72 22.99
CA GLY A 259 -7.98 5.14 22.69
C GLY A 259 -8.51 5.90 23.90
N LYS A 260 -7.70 6.75 24.53
CA LYS A 260 -8.18 7.57 25.67
C LYS A 260 -9.05 8.72 25.19
N LYS A 261 -8.66 9.37 24.09
CA LYS A 261 -9.37 10.54 23.57
C LYS A 261 -9.10 10.77 22.08
N LEU A 262 -10.16 11.02 21.33
CA LEU A 262 -10.15 11.56 19.98
C LEU A 262 -11.00 12.84 19.97
N ILE A 263 -10.47 13.91 19.40
CA ILE A 263 -11.21 15.12 19.08
C ILE A 263 -11.06 15.36 17.59
N LEU A 264 -12.19 15.40 16.90
CA LEU A 264 -12.33 15.98 15.57
C LEU A 264 -13.12 17.27 15.73
N LYS A 265 -12.58 18.38 15.23
CA LYS A 265 -13.27 19.67 15.19
C LYS A 265 -13.34 20.12 13.76
N ASP A 266 -14.55 20.42 13.32
CA ASP A 266 -14.83 21.01 12.02
C ASP A 266 -15.35 22.45 12.19
N ASP A 267 -15.12 23.25 11.15
CA ASP A 267 -15.68 24.59 11.03
C ASP A 267 -15.89 24.86 9.52
N PRO A 268 -17.08 24.52 8.98
CA PRO A 268 -17.35 24.64 7.55
C PRO A 268 -17.17 26.06 7.00
N ALA A 269 -17.31 27.08 7.86
CA ALA A 269 -17.13 28.48 7.48
C ALA A 269 -15.66 28.93 7.52
N ASP A 270 -14.81 28.22 8.26
CA ASP A 270 -13.38 28.54 8.40
C ASP A 270 -12.55 27.26 8.58
N PRO A 271 -12.22 26.56 7.47
CA PRO A 271 -11.45 25.33 7.52
C PRO A 271 -10.09 25.46 8.22
N ALA A 272 -9.52 26.66 8.34
CA ALA A 272 -8.28 26.89 9.08
C ALA A 272 -8.42 26.63 10.60
N LYS A 273 -9.66 26.60 11.13
CA LYS A 273 -9.95 26.29 12.53
C LYS A 273 -10.16 24.80 12.82
N ARG A 274 -10.08 23.93 11.81
CA ARG A 274 -10.15 22.48 11.98
C ARG A 274 -9.07 21.99 12.92
N LYS A 275 -9.39 20.98 13.73
CA LYS A 275 -8.45 20.38 14.69
C LYS A 275 -8.68 18.88 14.78
N LEU A 276 -7.58 18.16 14.84
CA LEU A 276 -7.55 16.74 15.16
C LEU A 276 -6.64 16.53 16.37
N VAL A 277 -7.10 15.75 17.35
CA VAL A 277 -6.28 15.32 18.49
C VAL A 277 -6.59 13.87 18.81
N VAL A 278 -5.56 13.03 18.80
CA VAL A 278 -5.63 11.65 19.29
C VAL A 278 -4.69 11.49 20.47
N PHE A 279 -5.14 10.77 21.48
CA PHE A 279 -4.37 10.47 22.67
C PHE A 279 -4.66 9.06 23.18
N SER A 280 -3.58 8.32 23.44
CA SER A 280 -3.58 7.04 24.15
C SER A 280 -2.53 7.06 25.26
N HIS A 281 -2.82 6.30 26.31
CA HIS A 281 -1.92 6.05 27.42
C HIS A 281 -2.16 4.61 27.89
N ASP A 282 -1.20 3.75 27.63
CA ASP A 282 -1.26 2.32 27.94
C ASP A 282 0.14 1.73 28.07
N ARG A 283 0.36 0.91 29.10
CA ARG A 283 1.66 0.31 29.40
C ARG A 283 2.18 -0.62 28.31
N SER A 284 1.32 -1.09 27.41
CA SER A 284 1.72 -1.88 26.24
C SER A 284 2.46 -1.06 25.18
N ILE A 285 2.43 0.27 25.24
CA ILE A 285 3.12 1.14 24.28
C ILE A 285 4.64 0.95 24.38
N ASP A 286 5.19 0.26 23.37
CA ASP A 286 6.61 0.05 23.10
C ASP A 286 7.06 0.79 21.82
N LEU A 287 8.34 0.68 21.42
CA LEU A 287 8.90 1.37 20.24
C LEU A 287 9.29 0.43 19.09
N GLY A 288 8.75 -0.80 19.08
CA GLY A 288 9.20 -1.86 18.18
C GLY A 288 10.68 -2.18 18.41
N ALA A 289 11.43 -2.30 17.32
CA ALA A 289 12.87 -2.54 17.37
C ALA A 289 13.70 -1.32 17.87
N GLY A 290 13.08 -0.14 18.05
CA GLY A 290 13.70 1.00 18.71
C GLY A 290 14.66 1.82 17.84
N ASN A 291 15.55 2.59 18.48
CA ASN A 291 16.43 3.55 17.83
C ASN A 291 17.38 2.85 16.83
N GLY A 292 17.60 3.47 15.67
CA GLY A 292 18.47 2.96 14.61
C GLY A 292 17.91 1.77 13.81
N SER A 293 16.71 1.29 14.16
CA SER A 293 16.04 0.20 13.45
C SER A 293 15.14 0.70 12.31
N PRO A 294 14.56 -0.18 11.48
CA PRO A 294 13.52 0.21 10.53
C PRO A 294 12.28 0.87 11.16
N ASP A 295 12.03 0.67 12.46
CA ASP A 295 10.94 1.32 13.22
C ASP A 295 11.32 2.73 13.72
N ASP A 296 12.56 3.18 13.48
CA ASP A 296 13.01 4.52 13.86
C ASP A 296 12.51 5.57 12.84
N PRO A 297 11.53 6.41 13.21
CA PRO A 297 10.97 7.40 12.30
C PRO A 297 11.94 8.55 12.02
N THR A 298 13.06 8.68 12.74
CA THR A 298 14.12 9.64 12.37
C THR A 298 14.86 9.22 11.11
N LEU A 299 14.77 7.94 10.73
CA LEU A 299 15.34 7.39 9.49
C LEU A 299 14.28 7.27 8.38
N GLY A 300 13.15 6.63 8.70
CA GLY A 300 12.10 6.28 7.72
C GLY A 300 10.89 7.22 7.69
N GLY A 301 10.75 8.11 8.67
CA GLY A 301 9.51 8.87 8.88
C GLY A 301 8.38 8.00 9.43
N GLY A 302 7.15 8.49 9.28
CA GLY A 302 5.95 7.77 9.65
C GLY A 302 4.73 8.27 8.89
N SER A 303 3.58 7.67 9.17
CA SER A 303 2.29 8.11 8.64
C SER A 303 1.23 8.07 9.73
N PHE A 304 0.23 8.94 9.59
CA PHE A 304 -0.92 8.99 10.48
C PHE A 304 -2.19 8.91 9.63
N ARG A 305 -3.00 7.88 9.85
CA ARG A 305 -4.24 7.64 9.10
C ARG A 305 -5.45 7.79 10.00
N VAL A 306 -6.50 8.40 9.46
CA VAL A 306 -7.81 8.57 10.07
C VAL A 306 -8.83 8.02 9.10
N HIS A 307 -9.57 7.00 9.50
CA HIS A 307 -10.57 6.35 8.66
C HIS A 307 -11.91 6.27 9.39
N THR A 308 -12.99 6.57 8.69
CA THR A 308 -14.35 6.22 9.07
C THR A 308 -15.13 5.76 7.84
N THR A 309 -16.01 4.79 8.01
CA THR A 309 -16.86 4.26 6.93
C THR A 309 -18.07 5.15 6.61
N ALA A 310 -18.38 6.13 7.47
CA ALA A 310 -19.48 7.08 7.30
C ALA A 310 -19.24 8.38 8.11
N GLY A 311 -20.11 9.37 7.96
CA GLY A 311 -20.08 10.59 8.77
C GLY A 311 -19.28 11.74 8.18
N CYS A 312 -18.69 11.56 6.99
CA CYS A 312 -18.02 12.59 6.23
C CYS A 312 -18.89 13.28 5.18
N SER A 313 -18.44 14.46 4.74
CA SER A 313 -19.07 15.34 3.74
C SER A 313 -20.40 15.98 4.17
N THR A 314 -20.91 16.94 3.39
CA THR A 314 -22.21 17.56 3.65
C THR A 314 -23.32 16.52 3.51
N GLY A 315 -23.82 16.00 4.63
CA GLY A 315 -24.85 14.95 4.67
C GLY A 315 -24.40 13.64 5.31
N GLY A 316 -23.09 13.44 5.52
CA GLY A 316 -22.58 12.38 6.40
C GLY A 316 -22.67 10.94 5.86
N THR A 317 -22.89 10.76 4.57
CA THR A 317 -23.03 9.44 3.93
C THR A 317 -21.73 8.89 3.36
N GLN A 318 -20.66 9.68 3.33
CA GLN A 318 -19.39 9.30 2.73
C GLN A 318 -18.41 8.79 3.80
N ALA A 319 -17.56 7.84 3.41
CA ALA A 319 -16.36 7.47 4.16
C ALA A 319 -15.28 8.57 4.06
N CYS A 320 -14.47 8.73 5.10
CA CYS A 320 -13.20 9.45 5.01
C CYS A 320 -12.07 8.46 5.23
N ASP A 321 -11.02 8.59 4.44
CA ASP A 321 -9.78 7.87 4.66
C ASP A 321 -8.61 8.78 4.33
N ASP A 322 -8.15 9.53 5.34
CA ASP A 322 -7.09 10.51 5.19
C ASP A 322 -5.80 9.96 5.80
N THR A 323 -4.75 9.87 4.98
CA THR A 323 -3.40 9.54 5.42
C THR A 323 -2.48 10.75 5.31
N TYR A 324 -1.83 11.09 6.42
CA TYR A 324 -0.92 12.22 6.56
C TYR A 324 0.51 11.73 6.72
N ASN A 325 1.38 12.15 5.80
CA ASN A 325 2.81 11.84 5.86
C ASN A 325 3.52 12.62 6.96
N LEU A 326 4.38 11.96 7.72
CA LEU A 326 5.20 12.52 8.80
C LEU A 326 6.68 12.29 8.46
N PRO A 327 7.30 13.16 7.65
CA PRO A 327 8.64 12.92 7.10
C PRO A 327 9.72 12.85 8.18
N ALA A 328 10.75 12.04 7.91
CA ALA A 328 11.87 11.75 8.81
C ALA A 328 12.53 13.01 9.39
N GLY A 329 12.74 14.04 8.56
CA GLY A 329 13.43 15.28 8.96
C GLY A 329 12.76 16.08 10.09
N ASN A 330 11.50 15.80 10.41
CA ASN A 330 10.75 16.46 11.48
C ASN A 330 10.65 15.62 12.77
N TRP A 331 11.18 14.39 12.76
CA TRP A 331 11.25 13.53 13.93
C TRP A 331 12.53 13.79 14.72
N LYS A 332 12.43 13.66 16.05
CA LYS A 332 13.56 13.70 16.97
C LYS A 332 13.42 12.60 18.02
N LEU A 333 14.55 12.04 18.44
CA LEU A 333 14.62 11.17 19.60
C LEU A 333 14.21 11.92 20.87
N ILE A 334 13.58 11.21 21.78
CA ILE A 334 13.38 11.65 23.16
C ILE A 334 14.50 11.03 23.99
N GLY A 335 15.33 11.86 24.60
CA GLY A 335 16.56 11.40 25.27
C GLY A 335 17.70 11.16 24.29
N GLU A 336 18.75 10.49 24.76
CA GLU A 336 19.90 10.13 23.93
C GLU A 336 19.64 8.83 23.16
N GLU A 337 20.37 8.64 22.07
CA GLU A 337 20.33 7.43 21.25
C GLU A 337 20.61 6.17 22.10
N GLY A 338 19.87 5.10 21.83
CA GLY A 338 19.93 3.84 22.58
C GLY A 338 19.14 3.85 23.89
N GLN A 339 18.71 5.01 24.40
CA GLN A 339 17.86 5.08 25.59
C GLN A 339 16.40 4.67 25.31
N ASN A 340 15.98 4.65 24.03
CA ASN A 340 14.66 4.18 23.60
C ASN A 340 13.49 4.80 24.39
N LYS A 341 13.55 6.10 24.71
CA LYS A 341 12.46 6.78 25.46
C LYS A 341 11.32 7.24 24.55
N GLY A 342 11.54 7.35 23.25
CA GLY A 342 10.51 7.63 22.27
C GLY A 342 10.91 8.59 21.16
N TYR A 343 9.91 9.03 20.41
CA TYR A 343 10.04 9.88 19.23
C TYR A 343 9.08 11.07 19.32
N LEU A 344 9.52 12.21 18.80
CA LEU A 344 8.75 13.45 18.76
C LEU A 344 8.81 14.06 17.36
N TYR A 345 7.66 14.14 16.71
CA TYR A 345 7.46 14.85 15.46
C TYR A 345 7.02 16.30 15.73
N LYS A 346 7.61 17.25 15.01
CA LYS A 346 7.19 18.66 15.04
C LYS A 346 7.18 19.28 13.65
N ASP A 347 6.02 19.81 13.27
CA ASP A 347 5.85 20.69 12.12
C ASP A 347 5.01 21.91 12.52
N PRO A 348 5.62 22.91 13.18
CA PRO A 348 4.88 24.08 13.65
C PRO A 348 4.36 24.96 12.50
N ALA A 349 5.01 24.90 11.34
CA ALA A 349 4.67 25.67 10.15
C ALA A 349 3.62 24.97 9.25
N LEU A 350 3.35 23.68 9.50
CA LEU A 350 2.50 22.84 8.65
C LEU A 350 3.03 22.72 7.21
N ALA A 351 4.34 22.70 7.05
CA ALA A 351 4.98 22.67 5.74
C ALA A 351 4.83 21.30 5.04
N ASN A 352 4.63 20.23 5.81
CA ASN A 352 4.60 18.84 5.33
C ASN A 352 3.22 18.20 5.50
N GLY A 353 2.21 18.98 5.89
CA GLY A 353 0.85 18.51 6.10
C GLY A 353 0.19 19.14 7.33
N PRO A 354 -1.06 18.76 7.60
CA PRO A 354 -1.85 19.36 8.68
C PRO A 354 -1.47 18.85 10.07
N ILE A 355 -0.65 17.80 10.18
CA ILE A 355 -0.18 17.27 11.48
C ILE A 355 0.92 18.17 12.02
N ARG A 356 0.67 18.78 13.17
CA ARG A 356 1.57 19.71 13.83
C ARG A 356 2.54 19.03 14.78
N ASN A 357 2.05 18.05 15.54
CA ASN A 357 2.87 17.29 16.48
C ASN A 357 2.39 15.86 16.54
N ALA A 358 3.32 14.92 16.62
CA ALA A 358 3.07 13.54 17.02
C ALA A 358 4.15 13.11 18.03
N ALA A 359 3.81 12.21 18.95
CA ALA A 359 4.81 11.60 19.80
C ALA A 359 4.41 10.18 20.18
N VAL A 360 5.41 9.30 20.21
CA VAL A 360 5.33 7.98 20.81
C VAL A 360 6.36 7.94 21.92
N LYS A 361 5.92 7.73 23.15
CA LYS A 361 6.78 7.73 24.34
C LYS A 361 6.69 6.37 25.01
N ALA A 362 7.82 5.69 25.13
CA ALA A 362 7.96 4.48 25.92
C ALA A 362 8.52 4.80 27.32
N GLY A 363 8.81 3.76 28.11
CA GLY A 363 9.29 3.91 29.49
C GLY A 363 8.21 4.49 30.39
N LYS A 364 8.53 5.43 31.29
CA LYS A 364 7.58 5.90 32.33
C LYS A 364 6.31 6.58 31.79
N ALA A 365 6.32 7.05 30.54
CA ALA A 365 5.21 7.82 29.98
C ALA A 365 4.18 6.95 29.26
N HIS A 366 4.60 5.99 28.44
CA HIS A 366 3.69 5.09 27.71
C HIS A 366 2.55 5.81 26.96
N VAL A 367 2.88 6.82 26.15
CA VAL A 367 1.90 7.71 25.48
C VAL A 367 2.05 7.67 23.98
N VAL A 368 0.92 7.61 23.27
CA VAL A 368 0.80 8.01 21.86
C VAL A 368 -0.07 9.26 21.79
N VAL A 369 0.42 10.30 21.12
CA VAL A 369 -0.34 11.53 20.88
C VAL A 369 -0.11 12.02 19.46
N VAL A 370 -1.18 12.43 18.79
CA VAL A 370 -1.12 13.10 17.48
C VAL A 370 -2.02 14.32 17.52
N SER A 371 -1.56 15.44 16.96
CA SER A 371 -2.31 16.68 16.89
C SER A 371 -2.15 17.33 15.52
N GLY A 372 -3.26 17.60 14.86
CA GLY A 372 -3.33 18.29 13.58
C GLY A 372 -4.21 19.54 13.65
N LYS A 373 -4.03 20.44 12.69
CA LYS A 373 -4.88 21.61 12.53
C LYS A 373 -4.93 22.09 11.08
N GLY A 374 -5.97 22.86 10.76
CA GLY A 374 -6.06 23.62 9.52
C GLY A 374 -6.80 22.90 8.40
N ALA A 375 -6.92 23.60 7.27
CA ALA A 375 -7.75 23.20 6.14
C ALA A 375 -7.31 21.90 5.45
N GLY A 376 -6.06 21.48 5.65
CA GLY A 376 -5.54 20.23 5.12
C GLY A 376 -6.04 18.98 5.84
N LEU A 377 -6.78 19.10 6.96
CA LEU A 377 -7.49 17.98 7.56
C LEU A 377 -8.75 17.68 6.73
N GLY A 378 -8.85 16.48 6.15
CA GLY A 378 -9.98 16.05 5.31
C GLY A 378 -11.25 15.69 6.10
N ASP A 379 -11.12 15.54 7.42
CA ASP A 379 -12.18 15.15 8.36
C ASP A 379 -13.30 16.21 8.49
N THR A 380 -14.23 16.27 7.53
CA THR A 380 -15.51 16.97 7.69
C THR A 380 -16.46 16.14 8.54
N ILE A 381 -17.13 16.75 9.52
CA ILE A 381 -18.02 16.02 10.45
C ILE A 381 -19.46 16.25 10.01
N GLY A 382 -19.85 15.60 8.93
CA GLY A 382 -21.17 15.72 8.30
C GLY A 382 -22.30 15.02 9.03
N ALA A 383 -22.00 13.90 9.68
CA ALA A 383 -22.88 13.19 10.59
C ALA A 383 -22.03 12.50 11.66
N ASP A 384 -22.52 11.39 12.21
CA ASP A 384 -21.79 10.60 13.20
C ASP A 384 -20.66 9.80 12.52
N PRO A 385 -19.38 10.09 12.82
CA PRO A 385 -18.25 9.46 12.13
C PRO A 385 -17.84 8.14 12.78
N ARG A 386 -18.70 7.48 13.56
CA ARG A 386 -18.33 6.27 14.30
C ARG A 386 -18.56 5.00 13.47
N PRO A 387 -17.66 4.01 13.56
CA PRO A 387 -16.38 4.04 14.29
C PRO A 387 -15.31 4.88 13.56
N VAL A 388 -14.44 5.55 14.33
CA VAL A 388 -13.23 6.20 13.78
C VAL A 388 -12.01 5.35 14.06
N ASP A 389 -11.39 4.84 13.01
CA ASP A 389 -10.14 4.11 13.01
C ASP A 389 -8.95 5.08 12.93
N ILE A 390 -7.97 4.85 13.81
CA ILE A 390 -6.74 5.64 13.86
C ILE A 390 -5.55 4.69 13.80
N VAL A 391 -4.62 4.97 12.87
CA VAL A 391 -3.34 4.24 12.77
C VAL A 391 -2.19 5.25 12.71
N LEU A 392 -1.28 5.17 13.69
CA LEU A 392 0.03 5.82 13.59
C LEU A 392 1.06 4.75 13.22
N LYS A 393 1.73 4.89 12.09
CA LYS A 393 2.77 3.97 11.61
C LYS A 393 4.14 4.62 11.72
N LEU A 394 5.09 3.93 12.37
CA LEU A 394 6.51 4.27 12.43
C LEU A 394 7.29 3.05 11.93
N GLY A 395 7.82 3.10 10.71
CA GLY A 395 8.41 1.90 10.08
C GLY A 395 7.40 0.76 9.95
N ALA A 396 7.71 -0.41 10.53
CA ALA A 396 6.82 -1.55 10.55
C ALA A 396 5.83 -1.51 11.73
N LYS A 397 6.07 -0.67 12.75
CA LYS A 397 5.22 -0.54 13.94
C LYS A 397 3.95 0.28 13.66
N ARG A 398 2.77 -0.28 13.92
CA ARG A 398 1.45 0.34 13.81
C ARG A 398 0.77 0.43 15.18
N TYR A 399 0.52 1.65 15.64
CA TYR A 399 -0.25 1.92 16.87
C TYR A 399 -1.70 2.23 16.51
N CYS A 400 -2.61 1.37 16.93
CA CYS A 400 -3.97 1.37 16.40
C CYS A 400 -5.03 1.57 17.47
N MET A 401 -5.99 2.42 17.19
CA MET A 401 -7.12 2.73 18.05
C MET A 401 -8.39 2.74 17.22
N GLN A 402 -9.52 2.30 17.79
CA GLN A 402 -10.83 2.40 17.14
C GLN A 402 -11.82 3.06 18.10
N PHE A 403 -12.34 4.21 17.71
CA PHE A 403 -13.25 5.00 18.53
C PHE A 403 -14.70 4.76 18.09
N GLY A 404 -15.39 3.82 18.75
CA GLY A 404 -16.82 3.55 18.55
C GLY A 404 -17.75 4.03 19.68
N GLY A 405 -17.19 4.50 20.81
CA GLY A 405 -17.95 4.83 22.03
C GLY A 405 -18.79 6.11 21.94
N THR A 406 -19.58 6.39 22.98
CA THR A 406 -20.37 7.63 23.10
C THR A 406 -19.55 8.75 23.69
N GLU A 407 -19.31 9.84 22.94
CA GLU A 407 -18.99 11.14 23.54
C GLU A 407 -19.41 12.30 22.58
N LYS A 408 -19.32 13.56 23.04
CA LYS A 408 -20.05 14.76 22.57
C LYS A 408 -19.91 15.01 21.06
N LEU A 409 -20.92 14.61 20.29
CA LEU A 409 -21.09 14.98 18.89
C LEU A 409 -21.94 16.26 18.77
N LYS A 410 -21.42 17.22 18.00
CA LYS A 410 -22.15 18.35 17.44
C LYS A 410 -21.89 18.29 15.93
N VAL A 411 -22.86 17.79 15.18
CA VAL A 411 -22.80 17.67 13.72
C VAL A 411 -22.35 19.01 13.12
N GLY A 412 -21.42 18.94 12.18
CA GLY A 412 -20.80 20.08 11.51
C GLY A 412 -19.85 20.91 12.38
N LYS A 413 -19.55 20.50 13.62
CA LYS A 413 -18.70 21.29 14.54
C LYS A 413 -17.66 20.48 15.30
N LYS A 414 -18.05 19.36 15.91
CA LYS A 414 -17.15 18.63 16.82
C LYS A 414 -17.62 17.21 17.08
N ALA A 415 -16.73 16.24 16.95
CA ALA A 415 -16.84 14.94 17.59
C ALA A 415 -15.75 14.85 18.67
N ALA A 416 -16.13 14.54 19.89
CA ALA A 416 -15.18 14.07 20.90
C ALA A 416 -15.58 12.64 21.22
N LEU A 417 -14.62 11.72 21.18
CA LEU A 417 -14.79 10.29 21.47
C LEU A 417 -13.76 9.92 22.54
N GLN A 418 -14.16 9.18 23.57
CA GLN A 418 -13.31 8.88 24.73
C GLN A 418 -13.44 7.43 25.17
N ASN A 419 -12.39 6.95 25.86
CA ASN A 419 -12.36 5.64 26.53
C ASN A 419 -12.70 4.46 25.62
N ALA A 420 -12.15 4.48 24.41
CA ALA A 420 -12.24 3.35 23.50
C ALA A 420 -11.34 2.19 23.98
N PRO A 421 -11.85 0.94 23.99
CA PRO A 421 -11.00 -0.22 24.20
C PRO A 421 -9.97 -0.36 23.06
N ALA A 422 -8.92 -1.14 23.28
CA ALA A 422 -8.04 -1.53 22.19
C ALA A 422 -8.86 -2.35 21.17
N PRO A 423 -8.72 -2.10 19.86
CA PRO A 423 -9.40 -2.92 18.86
C PRO A 423 -8.84 -4.34 18.86
N GLY A 424 -9.61 -5.30 18.33
CA GLY A 424 -9.16 -6.70 18.25
C GLY A 424 -7.95 -6.90 17.32
N ALA A 425 -7.79 -6.00 16.35
CA ALA A 425 -6.65 -5.90 15.46
C ALA A 425 -6.46 -4.45 15.03
N CYS A 426 -5.29 -4.12 14.49
CA CYS A 426 -5.13 -2.86 13.78
C CYS A 426 -5.99 -2.86 12.51
N PRO A 427 -6.72 -1.77 12.21
CA PRO A 427 -7.40 -1.61 10.93
C PRO A 427 -6.41 -1.78 9.77
N PRO A 428 -6.83 -2.42 8.66
CA PRO A 428 -5.96 -2.65 7.50
C PRO A 428 -5.40 -1.34 6.98
#